data_AF-A0A328QZ11-F1
#
_entry.id   AF-A0A328QZ11-F1
#
_cell.length_a   1.000
_cell.length_b   1.000
_cell.length_c   1.000
_cell.angle_alpha   90.00
_cell.angle_beta   90.00
_cell.angle_gamma   90.00
#
_symmetry.space_group_name_H-M   'P 1'
#
loop_
_entity.id
_entity.type
_entity.pdbx_description
1 polymer ?
#
loop_
_entity_poly.entity_id
_entity_poly.type
_entity_poly.pdbx_seq_one_letter_code
_entity_poly.pdbx_strand_id
1 'polypeptide(L)'
;MSNLQYECIVNNNKVTKEEGSFFKAAPFSVTVDSKRYDINFTRNEKGHVVYEFLDGDKLITSVRHPDYVPECSAEELNTTLNHPAAQALFAATCKCDVSIEKDYKAFFASDNSPKLSFHIQQHSFL
;
A
#
# COMPACT_ATOMS: atom_id res chain seq x y z
N MET A 1 24.02 -5.50 -7.36
CA MET A 1 23.13 -4.49 -7.98
C MET A 1 21.77 -4.67 -7.34
N SER A 2 21.05 -3.61 -6.93
CA SER A 2 19.75 -3.81 -6.30
C SER A 2 18.79 -4.42 -7.32
N ASN A 3 18.35 -5.65 -7.09
CA ASN A 3 17.38 -6.36 -7.91
C ASN A 3 15.96 -5.85 -7.59
N LEU A 4 15.75 -4.54 -7.66
CA LEU A 4 14.44 -3.93 -7.46
C LEU A 4 13.75 -3.78 -8.82
N GLN A 5 12.52 -4.29 -8.89
CA GLN A 5 11.61 -4.06 -10.00
C GLN A 5 11.09 -2.63 -10.00
N TYR A 6 10.78 -2.11 -8.81
CA TYR A 6 10.20 -0.78 -8.63
C TYR A 6 10.59 -0.23 -7.25
N GLU A 7 10.92 1.06 -7.20
CA GLU A 7 11.19 1.81 -5.98
C GLU A 7 10.55 3.19 -6.08
N CYS A 8 9.80 3.60 -5.05
CA CYS A 8 9.18 4.91 -5.01
C CYS A 8 9.19 5.49 -3.59
N ILE A 9 9.71 6.72 -3.46
CA ILE A 9 9.76 7.45 -2.19
C ILE A 9 8.83 8.66 -2.30
N VAL A 10 7.86 8.72 -1.38
CA VAL A 10 6.94 9.83 -1.22
C VAL A 10 7.24 10.51 0.11
N ASN A 11 7.45 11.82 0.09
CA ASN A 11 7.65 12.66 1.26
C ASN A 11 6.58 13.75 1.29
N ASN A 12 5.72 13.75 2.32
CA ASN A 12 4.60 14.69 2.47
C ASN A 12 3.73 14.80 1.20
N ASN A 13 3.32 13.66 0.65
CA ASN A 13 2.55 13.49 -0.59
C ASN A 13 3.30 13.91 -1.87
N LYS A 14 4.60 14.24 -1.80
CA LYS A 14 5.42 14.54 -2.99
C LYS A 14 6.34 13.38 -3.31
N VAL A 15 6.32 12.93 -4.55
CA VAL A 15 7.27 11.93 -5.05
C VAL A 15 8.65 12.58 -5.12
N THR A 16 9.62 12.04 -4.36
CA THR A 16 11.01 12.51 -4.36
C THR A 16 11.95 11.56 -5.09
N LYS A 17 11.54 10.31 -5.26
CA LYS A 17 12.27 9.29 -6.03
C LYS A 17 11.27 8.31 -6.64
N GLU A 18 11.42 7.97 -7.91
CA GLU A 18 10.66 6.92 -8.58
C GLU A 18 11.57 6.28 -9.64
N GLU A 19 11.93 5.01 -9.43
CA GLU A 19 12.90 4.26 -10.22
C GLU A 19 12.44 2.82 -10.47
N GLY A 20 12.99 2.19 -11.52
CA GLY A 20 12.66 0.83 -11.92
C GLY A 20 11.71 0.76 -13.13
N SER A 21 11.15 -0.42 -13.34
CA SER A 21 10.16 -0.71 -14.37
C SER A 21 8.72 -0.49 -13.85
N PHE A 22 7.71 -0.78 -14.66
CA PHE A 22 6.31 -0.73 -14.24
C PHE A 22 6.05 -1.63 -13.01
N PHE A 23 5.28 -1.11 -12.04
CA PHE A 23 4.84 -1.83 -10.85
C PHE A 23 3.93 -3.01 -11.26
N LYS A 24 4.18 -4.21 -10.73
CA LYS A 24 3.37 -5.40 -11.04
C LYS A 24 2.45 -5.75 -9.87
N ALA A 25 1.30 -6.34 -10.16
CA ALA A 25 0.40 -6.91 -9.15
C ALA A 25 1.05 -8.15 -8.51
N ALA A 26 1.95 -7.92 -7.56
CA ALA A 26 2.78 -8.92 -6.92
C ALA A 26 3.29 -8.39 -5.56
N PRO A 27 3.76 -9.26 -4.64
CA PRO A 27 4.25 -8.84 -3.33
C PRO A 27 5.23 -7.67 -3.36
N PHE A 28 5.07 -6.75 -2.43
CA PHE A 28 5.91 -5.57 -2.28
C PHE A 28 5.96 -5.16 -0.80
N SER A 29 6.85 -4.23 -0.48
CA SER A 29 6.99 -3.71 0.88
C SER A 29 6.80 -2.20 0.89
N VAL A 30 6.24 -1.69 1.99
CA VAL A 30 6.07 -0.27 2.25
C VAL A 30 6.74 0.04 3.58
N THR A 31 7.61 1.03 3.60
CA THR A 31 8.22 1.54 4.83
C THR A 31 7.56 2.86 5.21
N VAL A 32 7.06 2.96 6.45
CA VAL A 32 6.45 4.16 7.05
C VAL A 32 7.15 4.39 8.39
N ASP A 33 7.64 5.61 8.64
CA ASP A 33 8.36 5.97 9.88
C ASP A 33 9.47 4.99 10.28
N SER A 34 10.30 4.58 9.30
CA SER A 34 11.38 3.58 9.46
C SER A 34 10.92 2.15 9.78
N LYS A 35 9.62 1.90 9.79
CA LYS A 35 9.04 0.57 10.00
C LYS A 35 8.57 -0.02 8.67
N ARG A 36 9.00 -1.25 8.38
CA ARG A 36 8.65 -1.99 7.17
C ARG A 36 7.36 -2.79 7.38
N TYR A 37 6.51 -2.75 6.38
CA TYR A 37 5.30 -3.55 6.24
C TYR A 37 5.36 -4.32 4.93
N ASP A 38 4.96 -5.58 4.96
CA ASP A 38 4.93 -6.42 3.76
C ASP A 38 3.48 -6.56 3.28
N ILE A 39 3.28 -6.35 1.98
CA ILE A 39 1.99 -6.48 1.30
C ILE A 39 2.09 -7.71 0.41
N ASN A 40 1.45 -8.79 0.85
CA ASN A 40 1.49 -10.08 0.16
C ASN A 40 0.25 -10.28 -0.70
N PHE A 41 0.44 -10.92 -1.85
CA PHE A 41 -0.63 -11.28 -2.77
C PHE A 41 -0.89 -12.78 -2.64
N THR A 42 -2.01 -13.15 -2.01
CA THR A 42 -2.31 -14.54 -1.62
C THR A 42 -3.72 -14.95 -2.01
N ARG A 43 -4.07 -16.21 -1.74
CA ARG A 43 -5.46 -16.70 -1.83
C ARG A 43 -5.94 -17.05 -0.42
N ASN A 44 -7.11 -16.55 -0.06
CA ASN A 44 -7.73 -16.90 1.22
C ASN A 44 -8.29 -18.34 1.19
N GLU A 45 -8.83 -18.80 2.32
CA GLU A 45 -9.39 -20.16 2.49
C GLU A 45 -10.54 -20.48 1.50
N LYS A 46 -11.21 -19.46 0.97
CA LYS A 46 -12.28 -19.59 -0.04
C LYS A 46 -11.74 -19.58 -1.47
N GLY A 47 -10.42 -19.50 -1.65
CA GLY A 47 -9.75 -19.44 -2.95
C GLY A 47 -9.78 -18.06 -3.61
N HIS A 48 -10.28 -17.01 -2.93
CA HIS A 48 -10.30 -15.65 -3.47
C HIS A 48 -8.94 -15.00 -3.32
N VAL A 49 -8.55 -14.25 -4.35
CA VAL A 49 -7.32 -13.44 -4.36
C VAL A 49 -7.48 -12.24 -3.42
N VAL A 50 -6.50 -12.06 -2.54
CA VAL A 50 -6.46 -10.98 -1.54
C VAL A 50 -5.08 -10.36 -1.47
N TYR A 51 -5.03 -9.10 -1.01
CA TYR A 51 -3.81 -8.50 -0.49
C TYR A 51 -3.83 -8.52 1.03
N GLU A 52 -2.78 -9.06 1.63
CA GLU A 52 -2.57 -9.12 3.07
C GLU A 52 -1.51 -8.10 3.48
N PHE A 53 -1.85 -7.26 4.45
CA PHE A 53 -0.97 -6.23 4.99
C PHE A 53 -0.39 -6.75 6.31
N LEU A 54 0.93 -6.90 6.36
CA LEU A 54 1.64 -7.52 7.47
C LEU A 54 2.57 -6.53 8.16
N ASP A 55 2.54 -6.56 9.49
CA ASP A 55 3.54 -5.96 10.38
C ASP A 55 4.41 -7.08 10.96
N GLY A 56 5.51 -7.40 10.29
CA GLY A 56 6.24 -8.65 10.53
C GLY A 56 5.35 -9.85 10.25
N ASP A 57 5.11 -10.70 11.25
CA ASP A 57 4.22 -11.86 11.15
C ASP A 57 2.76 -11.54 11.50
N LYS A 58 2.45 -10.30 11.92
CA LYS A 58 1.11 -9.91 12.35
C LYS A 58 0.29 -9.38 11.19
N LEU A 59 -0.84 -10.02 10.91
CA LEU A 59 -1.85 -9.51 9.99
C LEU A 59 -2.51 -8.24 10.53
N ILE A 60 -2.37 -7.13 9.80
CA ILE A 60 -3.11 -5.89 10.04
C ILE A 60 -4.50 -6.01 9.43
N THR A 61 -4.55 -6.35 8.14
CA THR A 61 -5.80 -6.49 7.39
C THR A 61 -5.61 -7.34 6.14
N SER A 62 -6.72 -7.85 5.60
CA SER A 62 -6.79 -8.54 4.31
C SER A 62 -7.91 -7.93 3.49
N VAL A 63 -7.58 -7.48 2.28
CA VAL A 63 -8.52 -6.81 1.37
C VAL A 63 -8.68 -7.61 0.09
N ARG A 64 -9.90 -7.69 -0.41
CA ARG A 64 -10.29 -8.54 -1.54
C ARG A 64 -10.47 -7.75 -2.82
N HIS A 65 -10.32 -8.44 -3.95
CA HIS A 65 -10.74 -7.95 -5.26
C HIS A 65 -12.26 -7.63 -5.26
N PRO A 66 -12.74 -6.60 -5.98
CA PRO A 66 -12.01 -5.76 -6.94
C PRO A 66 -11.31 -4.53 -6.35
N ASP A 67 -11.81 -4.03 -5.23
CA ASP A 67 -11.47 -2.67 -4.79
C ASP A 67 -10.18 -2.63 -3.96
N TYR A 68 -9.80 -3.74 -3.32
CA TYR A 68 -8.63 -3.86 -2.46
C TYR A 68 -8.53 -2.76 -1.39
N VAL A 69 -9.68 -2.40 -0.80
CA VAL A 69 -9.81 -1.48 0.34
C VAL A 69 -10.67 -2.11 1.44
N PRO A 70 -10.54 -1.66 2.71
CA PRO A 70 -11.45 -2.06 3.78
C PRO A 70 -12.83 -1.40 3.60
N GLU A 71 -13.84 -1.94 4.27
CA GLU A 71 -15.20 -1.39 4.29
C GLU A 71 -15.31 -0.17 5.24
N CYS A 72 -14.52 0.88 4.98
CA CYS A 72 -14.56 2.17 5.68
C CYS A 72 -14.06 3.31 4.80
N SER A 73 -14.23 4.56 5.22
CA SER A 73 -13.67 5.71 4.49
C SER A 73 -12.15 5.81 4.68
N ALA A 74 -11.46 6.53 3.78
CA ALA A 74 -10.01 6.70 3.86
C ALA A 74 -9.59 7.49 5.11
N GLU A 75 -10.43 8.40 5.60
CA GLU A 75 -10.26 9.14 6.86
C GLU A 75 -10.24 8.21 8.08
N GLU A 76 -11.02 7.14 8.05
CA GLU A 76 -11.26 6.26 9.19
C GLU A 76 -10.26 5.11 9.29
N LEU A 77 -9.45 4.88 8.26
CA LEU A 77 -8.53 3.73 8.13
C LEU A 77 -7.72 3.42 9.39
N ASN A 78 -7.08 4.44 9.99
CA ASN A 78 -6.23 4.24 11.16
C ASN A 78 -7.05 3.77 12.38
N THR A 79 -8.26 4.31 12.54
CA THR A 79 -9.17 3.96 13.63
C THR A 79 -9.78 2.59 13.40
N THR A 80 -10.33 2.34 12.21
CA THR A 80 -11.00 1.09 11.85
C THR A 80 -10.05 -0.11 11.91
N LEU A 81 -8.82 0.05 11.42
CA LEU A 81 -7.81 -1.02 11.47
C LEU A 81 -7.00 -1.03 12.77
N ASN A 82 -7.28 -0.09 13.69
CA ASN A 82 -6.52 0.10 14.93
C ASN A 82 -5.00 0.10 14.69
N HIS A 83 -4.56 0.82 13.64
CA HIS A 83 -3.17 0.82 13.20
C HIS A 83 -2.75 2.21 12.65
N PRO A 84 -1.74 2.86 13.25
CA PRO A 84 -1.41 4.26 12.94
C PRO A 84 -0.85 4.47 11.51
N ALA A 85 -0.27 3.44 10.90
CA ALA A 85 0.25 3.50 9.54
C ALA A 85 -0.78 3.18 8.44
N ALA A 86 -2.04 2.84 8.79
CA ALA A 86 -2.99 2.33 7.81
C ALA A 86 -3.22 3.30 6.63
N GLN A 87 -3.42 4.59 6.90
CA GLN A 87 -3.58 5.59 5.85
C GLN A 87 -2.37 5.65 4.90
N ALA A 88 -1.14 5.59 5.42
CA ALA A 88 0.05 5.58 4.59
C ALA A 88 0.16 4.30 3.74
N LEU A 89 -0.22 3.15 4.29
CA LEU A 89 -0.23 1.88 3.57
C LEU A 89 -1.24 1.88 2.41
N PHE A 90 -2.45 2.40 2.63
CA PHE A 90 -3.45 2.51 1.56
C PHE A 90 -3.16 3.64 0.57
N ALA A 91 -2.50 4.72 0.99
CA ALA A 91 -1.98 5.73 0.06
C ALA A 91 -0.91 5.13 -0.87
N ALA A 92 -0.04 4.26 -0.35
CA ALA A 92 0.95 3.54 -1.14
C ALA A 92 0.29 2.58 -2.16
N THR A 93 -0.77 1.86 -1.77
CA THR A 93 -1.49 0.98 -2.70
C THR A 93 -2.22 1.76 -3.79
N CYS A 94 -2.76 2.94 -3.48
CA CYS A 94 -3.35 3.84 -4.48
C CYS A 94 -2.28 4.38 -5.44
N LYS A 95 -1.09 4.76 -4.94
CA LYS A 95 0.03 5.23 -5.76
C LYS A 95 0.52 4.16 -6.75
N CYS A 96 0.44 2.89 -6.38
CA CYS A 96 0.79 1.76 -7.25
C CYS A 96 -0.37 1.22 -8.10
N ASP A 97 -1.52 1.90 -8.12
CA ASP A 97 -2.74 1.44 -8.80
C ASP A 97 -3.21 0.02 -8.39
N VAL A 98 -2.85 -0.41 -7.17
CA VAL A 98 -3.32 -1.67 -6.57
C VAL A 98 -4.76 -1.54 -6.12
N SER A 99 -5.05 -0.49 -5.33
CA SER A 99 -6.44 -0.09 -5.08
C SER A 99 -6.92 0.71 -6.29
N ILE A 100 -8.09 0.34 -6.81
CA ILE A 100 -8.77 1.04 -7.90
C ILE A 100 -10.00 1.82 -7.42
N GLU A 101 -10.24 1.82 -6.11
CA GLU A 101 -11.36 2.52 -5.49
C GLU A 101 -11.17 4.03 -5.67
N LYS A 102 -12.19 4.69 -6.24
CA LYS A 102 -12.09 6.07 -6.72
C LYS A 102 -12.06 7.06 -5.58
N ASP A 103 -12.81 6.84 -4.53
CA ASP A 103 -12.91 7.74 -3.39
C ASP A 103 -11.59 7.76 -2.62
N TYR A 104 -10.93 6.62 -2.46
CA TYR A 104 -9.59 6.50 -1.89
C TYR A 104 -8.56 7.24 -2.73
N LYS A 105 -8.56 7.03 -4.06
CA LYS A 105 -7.66 7.76 -4.96
C LYS A 105 -7.88 9.26 -4.91
N ALA A 106 -9.13 9.70 -4.92
CA ALA A 106 -9.49 11.12 -4.83
C ALA A 106 -9.07 11.72 -3.48
N PHE A 107 -9.28 10.98 -2.39
CA PHE A 107 -8.88 11.40 -1.05
C PHE A 107 -7.37 11.64 -0.96
N PHE A 108 -6.55 10.65 -1.34
CA PHE A 108 -5.09 10.77 -1.24
C PHE A 108 -4.46 11.70 -2.29
N ALA A 109 -5.17 12.02 -3.38
CA ALA A 109 -4.74 13.01 -4.37
C ALA A 109 -5.14 14.45 -3.99
N SER A 110 -6.06 14.64 -3.04
CA SER A 110 -6.56 15.96 -2.63
C SER A 110 -5.50 16.80 -1.91
N ASP A 111 -5.52 18.13 -2.11
CA ASP A 111 -4.64 19.06 -1.40
C ASP A 111 -4.86 19.06 0.12
N ASN A 112 -6.08 18.72 0.54
CA ASN A 112 -6.50 18.62 1.94
C ASN A 112 -6.15 17.26 2.58
N SER A 113 -5.54 16.35 1.83
CA SER A 113 -5.12 15.05 2.35
C SER A 113 -4.09 15.18 3.48
N PRO A 114 -4.07 14.24 4.44
CA PRO A 114 -2.99 14.12 5.41
C PRO A 114 -1.64 14.08 4.69
N LYS A 115 -0.62 14.77 5.22
CA LYS A 115 0.73 14.70 4.67
C LYS A 115 1.36 13.37 5.09
N LEU A 116 1.45 12.45 4.13
CA LEU A 116 1.95 11.09 4.33
C LEU A 116 3.32 10.96 3.68
N SER A 117 4.21 10.22 4.35
CA SER A 117 5.53 9.87 3.82
C SER A 117 5.72 8.37 3.90
N PHE A 118 6.14 7.76 2.81
CA PHE A 118 6.32 6.31 2.70
C PHE A 118 7.30 5.96 1.58
N HIS A 119 7.88 4.77 1.68
CA HIS A 119 8.80 4.23 0.71
C HIS A 119 8.33 2.84 0.25
N ILE A 120 8.05 2.72 -1.05
CA ILE A 120 7.59 1.49 -1.70
C ILE A 120 8.78 0.80 -2.35
N GLN A 121 8.91 -0.50 -2.11
CA GLN A 121 9.92 -1.34 -2.76
C GLN A 121 9.30 -2.65 -3.25
N GLN A 122 9.48 -2.94 -4.53
CA GLN A 122 9.13 -4.23 -5.13
C GLN A 122 10.39 -4.87 -5.71
N HIS A 123 10.67 -6.10 -5.29
CA HIS A 123 11.79 -6.87 -5.83
C HIS A 123 11.46 -7.47 -7.20
N SER A 124 12.47 -7.65 -8.05
CA SER A 124 12.31 -8.36 -9.32
C SER A 124 11.93 -9.82 -9.07
N PHE A 125 10.87 -10.25 -9.74
CA PHE A 125 10.55 -11.68 -9.88
C PHE A 125 11.53 -12.26 -10.90
N LEU A 126 12.49 -13.06 -10.42
CA LEU A 126 13.27 -13.98 -11.24
C LEU A 126 12.54 -15.33 -11.32
#